data_AF-A0A9D9QXG9-F1
#
_entry.id   AF-A0A9D9QXG9-F1
#
_cell.length_a   1.000
_cell.length_b   1.000
_cell.length_c   1.000
_cell.angle_alpha   90.00
_cell.angle_beta   90.00
_cell.angle_gamma   90.00
#
_symmetry.space_group_name_H-M   'P 1'
#
loop_
_entity.id
_entity.type
_entity.pdbx_description
1 polymer ?
#
loop_
_entity_poly.entity_id
_entity_poly.type
_entity_poly.pdbx_seq_one_letter_code
_entity_poly.pdbx_strand_id
1 'polypeptide(L)'
;MTTPFISSSVTNINPANANRIDSLLGDLRWTTATIAYSFPASSSPLFWSMDPGLGYGTQFDDGEPWNSAAKPLTSRDQNNFELALQQWANVANLNFKKITETPNEVGDIRVAYSGDPDEFTLAWSYLPGFSVRSGDIWINTLGLLNFQEWDPGTISFETILHEIGHTLGFKHPFFNSDDPAAATLPATLDKTIHTLMSYTYADLEGNEGNEFSFHPTTPMVLDIAAIQYLYGANNNYHSSNDTYVYYESNTYHETIWDAGGTDTLQYAGKASTRIDLNPTAASFIGQPVYVLSDGVNLGSPVPNVWIADGAMIENAITDQGDDFLIGNSISNILDGGSGIDTVQVKSQRDQYVLHKALDGYSIVDNANPDNQDTLVAVERLEFDNIKLALDLDSHAGEVAKLLGAVFGAATINNKEYVGIGLAEADTGLSYEQLGEFALNARELKTTDEMVTLLWNNLFGNIPSETEKSPYIQLVDSGEMSAGTLAILAADSSANAGNINLTGLMQTGIAFV
;
A
#
# COMPACT_ATOMS: atom_id res chain seq x y z
N MET A 1 -4.20 26.95 -31.65
CA MET A 1 -4.40 27.54 -30.31
C MET A 1 -5.89 27.66 -30.13
N THR A 2 -6.37 27.21 -28.98
CA THR A 2 -7.79 27.20 -28.65
C THR A 2 -8.29 28.63 -28.47
N THR A 3 -9.47 28.89 -28.98
CA THR A 3 -10.14 30.19 -28.89
C THR A 3 -11.52 29.96 -28.29
N PRO A 4 -12.22 31.02 -27.84
CA PRO A 4 -13.60 30.85 -27.39
C PRO A 4 -14.52 30.19 -28.43
N PHE A 5 -14.14 30.17 -29.71
CA PHE A 5 -14.98 29.71 -30.83
C PHE A 5 -14.40 28.50 -31.58
N ILE A 6 -13.24 27.97 -31.17
CA ILE A 6 -12.55 26.86 -31.86
C ILE A 6 -11.85 26.01 -30.81
N SER A 7 -12.21 24.73 -30.72
CA SER A 7 -11.55 23.77 -29.83
C SER A 7 -10.19 23.29 -30.36
N SER A 8 -9.39 22.73 -29.46
CA SER A 8 -8.13 22.09 -29.81
C SER A 8 -8.34 20.81 -30.62
N SER A 9 -7.29 20.40 -31.34
CA SER A 9 -7.35 19.18 -32.14
C SER A 9 -7.40 17.93 -31.27
N VAL A 10 -8.31 17.01 -31.61
CA VAL A 10 -8.49 15.72 -30.94
C VAL A 10 -8.25 14.56 -31.90
N THR A 11 -7.95 13.39 -31.34
CA THR A 11 -7.79 12.14 -32.07
C THR A 11 -8.59 11.03 -31.40
N ASN A 12 -9.04 10.06 -32.19
CA ASN A 12 -9.69 8.86 -31.68
C ASN A 12 -8.75 8.08 -30.78
N ILE A 13 -9.31 7.54 -29.70
CA ILE A 13 -8.67 6.56 -28.84
C ILE A 13 -8.91 5.18 -29.47
N ASN A 14 -7.84 4.41 -29.64
CA ASN A 14 -7.98 3.01 -30.03
C ASN A 14 -8.12 2.16 -28.76
N PRO A 15 -8.82 1.01 -28.82
CA PRO A 15 -8.86 0.09 -27.69
C PRO A 15 -7.47 -0.44 -27.34
N ALA A 16 -7.14 -0.47 -26.04
CA ALA A 16 -5.98 -1.14 -25.49
C ALA A 16 -6.07 -2.67 -25.59
N ASN A 17 -7.29 -3.21 -25.76
CA ASN A 17 -7.61 -4.64 -25.65
C ASN A 17 -7.31 -5.17 -24.24
N ALA A 18 -7.54 -4.33 -23.24
CA ALA A 18 -7.36 -4.63 -21.83
C ALA A 18 -8.49 -3.96 -21.07
N ASN A 19 -9.46 -4.74 -20.60
CA ASN A 19 -10.68 -4.21 -19.97
C ASN A 19 -10.39 -3.24 -18.81
N ARG A 20 -9.31 -3.47 -18.03
CA ARG A 20 -8.88 -2.57 -16.95
C ARG A 20 -8.50 -1.15 -17.40
N ILE A 21 -8.10 -0.99 -18.67
CA ILE A 21 -7.81 0.30 -19.30
C ILE A 21 -9.03 0.76 -20.08
N ASP A 22 -9.56 -0.07 -20.98
CA ASP A 22 -10.64 0.27 -21.91
C ASP A 22 -11.91 0.75 -21.20
N SER A 23 -12.16 0.30 -19.97
CA SER A 23 -13.32 0.73 -19.19
C SER A 23 -13.23 2.17 -18.70
N LEU A 24 -12.03 2.76 -18.69
CA LEU A 24 -11.79 4.15 -18.31
C LEU A 24 -11.70 5.08 -19.53
N LEU A 25 -11.56 4.57 -20.74
CA LEU A 25 -11.33 5.41 -21.92
C LEU A 25 -12.64 5.90 -22.54
N GLY A 26 -12.72 7.21 -22.80
CA GLY A 26 -13.71 7.78 -23.72
C GLY A 26 -13.33 7.59 -25.18
N ASP A 27 -14.00 8.31 -26.08
CA ASP A 27 -13.79 8.15 -27.53
C ASP A 27 -12.58 8.95 -28.06
N LEU A 28 -12.27 10.06 -27.43
CA LEU A 28 -11.36 11.08 -27.94
C LEU A 28 -10.37 11.54 -26.87
N ARG A 29 -9.17 11.90 -27.32
CA ARG A 29 -8.14 12.56 -26.51
C ARG A 29 -7.56 13.77 -27.25
N TRP A 30 -6.86 14.64 -26.52
CA TRP A 30 -6.11 15.71 -27.16
C TRP A 30 -5.00 15.14 -28.05
N THR A 31 -4.82 15.74 -29.23
CA THR A 31 -3.79 15.30 -30.19
C THR A 31 -2.37 15.57 -29.66
N THR A 32 -2.22 16.66 -28.91
CA THR A 32 -0.97 17.13 -28.33
C THR A 32 -0.95 16.84 -26.83
N ALA A 33 0.23 16.49 -26.31
CA ALA A 33 0.44 16.31 -24.88
C ALA A 33 0.84 17.61 -24.15
N THR A 34 1.12 18.70 -24.89
CA THR A 34 1.14 20.04 -24.32
C THR A 34 -0.28 20.60 -24.37
N ILE A 35 -0.86 20.80 -23.19
CA ILE A 35 -2.26 21.19 -22.99
C ILE A 35 -2.25 22.55 -22.30
N ALA A 36 -2.83 23.57 -22.93
CA ALA A 36 -2.99 24.86 -22.30
C ALA A 36 -4.12 24.81 -21.28
N TYR A 37 -3.95 25.46 -20.13
CA TYR A 37 -5.05 25.66 -19.17
C TYR A 37 -5.18 27.14 -18.79
N SER A 38 -6.38 27.54 -18.43
CA SER A 38 -6.66 28.91 -17.99
C SER A 38 -7.77 28.98 -16.94
N PHE A 39 -7.77 30.10 -16.22
CA PHE A 39 -8.81 30.45 -15.27
C PHE A 39 -9.61 31.63 -15.84
N PRO A 40 -10.86 31.41 -16.27
CA PRO A 40 -11.69 32.48 -16.80
C PRO A 40 -11.88 33.60 -15.78
N ALA A 41 -11.62 34.84 -16.19
CA ALA A 41 -11.73 36.02 -15.32
C ALA A 41 -13.14 36.65 -15.31
N SER A 42 -14.00 36.27 -16.26
CA SER A 42 -15.38 36.76 -16.35
C SER A 42 -16.25 35.84 -17.21
N SER A 43 -17.57 35.98 -17.10
CA SER A 43 -18.58 35.38 -17.99
C SER A 43 -18.87 36.25 -19.23
N SER A 44 -17.94 37.14 -19.63
CA SER A 44 -18.15 38.00 -20.80
C SER A 44 -18.27 37.17 -22.10
N PRO A 45 -19.24 37.47 -23.00
CA PRO A 45 -19.35 36.79 -24.30
C PRO A 45 -18.15 36.94 -25.23
N LEU A 46 -17.15 37.76 -24.87
CA LEU A 46 -15.87 37.83 -25.58
C LEU A 46 -14.98 36.60 -25.33
N PHE A 47 -15.22 35.87 -24.25
CA PHE A 47 -14.41 34.74 -23.79
C PHE A 47 -15.17 33.41 -23.81
N TRP A 48 -16.42 33.41 -24.25
CA TRP A 48 -17.31 32.25 -24.25
C TRP A 48 -18.16 32.24 -25.51
N SER A 49 -18.22 31.11 -26.22
CA SER A 49 -19.02 31.00 -27.44
C SER A 49 -20.51 31.06 -27.14
N MET A 50 -21.21 31.92 -27.88
CA MET A 50 -22.67 31.96 -27.88
C MET A 50 -23.31 31.01 -28.92
N ASP A 51 -22.53 30.12 -29.53
CA ASP A 51 -23.07 29.12 -30.44
C ASP A 51 -24.03 28.17 -29.68
N PRO A 52 -25.27 27.96 -30.15
CA PRO A 52 -26.25 27.18 -29.42
C PRO A 52 -26.04 25.65 -29.49
N GLY A 53 -25.19 25.16 -30.39
CA GLY A 53 -24.91 23.72 -30.54
C GLY A 53 -23.56 23.31 -29.98
N LEU A 54 -22.51 24.03 -30.36
CA LEU A 54 -21.11 23.75 -30.00
C LEU A 54 -20.58 24.66 -28.90
N GLY A 55 -21.35 25.65 -28.45
CA GLY A 55 -21.00 26.61 -27.40
C GLY A 55 -22.00 26.60 -26.25
N TYR A 56 -22.12 27.71 -25.55
CA TYR A 56 -22.95 27.82 -24.35
C TYR A 56 -24.31 28.48 -24.60
N GLY A 57 -24.73 28.64 -25.86
CA GLY A 57 -25.98 29.33 -26.16
C GLY A 57 -25.92 30.82 -25.82
N THR A 58 -27.08 31.46 -25.69
CA THR A 58 -27.12 32.92 -25.59
C THR A 58 -26.85 33.40 -24.17
N GLN A 59 -26.23 34.58 -24.02
CA GLN A 59 -26.00 35.24 -22.71
C GLN A 59 -27.28 35.54 -21.88
N PHE A 60 -28.46 35.28 -22.45
CA PHE A 60 -29.75 35.44 -21.79
C PHE A 60 -30.32 34.11 -21.26
N ASP A 61 -29.64 33.01 -21.55
CA ASP A 61 -29.93 31.69 -21.00
C ASP A 61 -29.47 31.64 -19.53
N ASP A 62 -29.97 30.67 -18.78
CA ASP A 62 -29.76 30.52 -17.33
C ASP A 62 -28.65 29.54 -16.96
N GLY A 63 -28.07 28.84 -17.93
CA GLY A 63 -26.96 27.91 -17.74
C GLY A 63 -25.58 28.57 -17.68
N GLU A 64 -24.54 27.76 -17.49
CA GLU A 64 -23.16 28.20 -17.55
C GLU A 64 -22.78 28.71 -18.96
N PRO A 65 -21.90 29.73 -19.08
CA PRO A 65 -21.33 30.57 -18.03
C PRO A 65 -22.22 31.78 -17.68
N TRP A 66 -23.46 31.85 -18.18
CA TRP A 66 -24.30 33.06 -18.17
C TRP A 66 -25.00 33.29 -16.83
N ASN A 67 -25.24 32.22 -16.07
CA ASN A 67 -25.76 32.29 -14.72
C ASN A 67 -24.92 33.24 -13.83
N SER A 68 -25.58 34.08 -13.03
CA SER A 68 -24.92 34.99 -12.10
C SER A 68 -24.07 34.31 -11.00
N ALA A 69 -24.31 33.01 -10.76
CA ALA A 69 -23.50 32.19 -9.87
C ALA A 69 -22.15 31.81 -10.49
N ALA A 70 -22.01 31.91 -11.82
CA ALA A 70 -20.77 31.63 -12.49
C ALA A 70 -19.71 32.68 -12.15
N LYS A 71 -18.56 32.25 -11.61
CA LYS A 71 -17.52 33.15 -11.11
C LYS A 71 -16.12 32.53 -11.25
N PRO A 72 -15.07 33.35 -11.31
CA PRO A 72 -13.69 32.86 -11.33
C PRO A 72 -13.35 32.06 -10.07
N LEU A 73 -12.46 31.07 -10.20
CA LEU A 73 -11.85 30.40 -9.04
C LEU A 73 -11.07 31.39 -8.17
N THR A 74 -11.06 31.16 -6.86
CA THR A 74 -10.21 31.93 -5.95
C THR A 74 -8.74 31.61 -6.20
N SER A 75 -7.81 32.50 -5.81
CA SER A 75 -6.38 32.23 -5.99
C SER A 75 -5.90 30.96 -5.27
N ARG A 76 -6.55 30.57 -4.17
CA ARG A 76 -6.23 29.34 -3.45
C ARG A 76 -6.65 28.11 -4.26
N ASP A 77 -7.88 28.12 -4.76
CA ASP A 77 -8.44 27.03 -5.56
C ASP A 77 -7.67 26.83 -6.87
N GLN A 78 -7.23 27.94 -7.48
CA GLN A 78 -6.32 27.91 -8.63
C GLN A 78 -5.02 27.18 -8.31
N ASN A 79 -4.41 27.44 -7.15
CA ASN A 79 -3.17 26.76 -6.75
C ASN A 79 -3.40 25.25 -6.53
N ASN A 80 -4.50 24.87 -5.88
CA ASN A 80 -4.83 23.45 -5.64
C ASN A 80 -5.19 22.72 -6.95
N PHE A 81 -5.86 23.40 -7.88
CA PHE A 81 -6.07 22.88 -9.23
C PHE A 81 -4.76 22.63 -9.98
N GLU A 82 -3.79 23.55 -9.84
CA GLU A 82 -2.45 23.38 -10.43
C GLU A 82 -1.68 22.22 -9.79
N LEU A 83 -1.83 21.99 -8.48
CA LEU A 83 -1.30 20.79 -7.82
C LEU A 83 -1.91 19.51 -8.39
N ALA A 84 -3.23 19.48 -8.61
CA ALA A 84 -3.91 18.32 -9.19
C ALA A 84 -3.47 18.06 -10.65
N LEU A 85 -3.32 19.11 -11.48
CA LEU A 85 -2.71 18.99 -12.81
C LEU A 85 -1.31 18.40 -12.74
N GLN A 86 -0.50 18.83 -11.77
CA GLN A 86 0.85 18.33 -11.59
C GLN A 86 0.86 16.82 -11.28
N GLN A 87 -0.11 16.30 -10.51
CA GLN A 87 -0.18 14.85 -10.25
C GLN A 87 -0.38 14.03 -11.53
N TRP A 88 -1.21 14.50 -12.47
CA TRP A 88 -1.34 13.87 -13.78
C TRP A 88 -0.07 13.99 -14.64
N ALA A 89 0.62 15.14 -14.59
CA ALA A 89 1.87 15.36 -15.31
C ALA A 89 3.06 14.59 -14.72
N ASN A 90 3.02 14.24 -13.43
CA ASN A 90 4.05 13.40 -12.80
C ASN A 90 4.05 12.00 -13.42
N VAL A 91 2.88 11.44 -13.73
CA VAL A 91 2.74 10.03 -14.12
C VAL A 91 2.68 9.79 -15.63
N ALA A 92 2.33 10.81 -16.42
CA ALA A 92 2.23 10.74 -17.88
C ALA A 92 3.01 11.86 -18.56
N ASN A 93 3.37 11.66 -19.82
CA ASN A 93 4.10 12.62 -20.65
C ASN A 93 3.20 13.80 -21.08
N LEU A 94 2.66 14.52 -20.10
CA LEU A 94 1.79 15.67 -20.22
C LEU A 94 2.55 16.93 -19.80
N ASN A 95 2.29 18.03 -20.49
CA ASN A 95 2.87 19.33 -20.20
C ASN A 95 1.74 20.37 -20.14
N PHE A 96 1.30 20.69 -18.92
CA PHE A 96 0.28 21.71 -18.70
C PHE A 96 0.89 23.10 -18.74
N LYS A 97 0.33 23.97 -19.57
CA LYS A 97 0.82 25.34 -19.74
C LYS A 97 -0.26 26.35 -19.39
N LYS A 98 -0.06 27.09 -18.29
CA LYS A 98 -0.93 28.20 -17.93
C LYS A 98 -0.89 29.27 -19.00
N ILE A 99 -2.06 29.76 -19.41
CA ILE A 99 -2.19 30.96 -20.24
C ILE A 99 -3.15 31.97 -19.61
N THR A 100 -2.98 33.24 -19.96
CA THR A 100 -3.96 34.28 -19.65
C THR A 100 -4.94 34.38 -20.81
N GLU A 101 -6.23 34.28 -20.53
CA GLU A 101 -7.23 34.36 -21.58
C GLU A 101 -7.23 35.73 -22.26
N THR A 102 -7.40 35.71 -23.59
CA THR A 102 -7.75 36.87 -24.40
C THR A 102 -8.99 36.51 -25.23
N PRO A 103 -9.68 37.49 -25.85
CA PRO A 103 -10.80 37.18 -26.75
C PRO A 103 -10.46 36.27 -27.93
N ASN A 104 -9.18 36.03 -28.21
CA ASN A 104 -8.70 35.18 -29.30
C ASN A 104 -7.90 33.96 -28.80
N GLU A 105 -7.75 33.75 -27.49
CA GLU A 105 -6.93 32.68 -26.94
C GLU A 105 -7.44 32.27 -25.56
N VAL A 106 -7.83 31.01 -25.40
CA VAL A 106 -8.27 30.41 -24.12
C VAL A 106 -7.60 29.04 -23.95
N GLY A 107 -7.60 28.51 -22.73
CA GLY A 107 -7.07 27.19 -22.42
C GLY A 107 -7.84 26.08 -23.14
N ASP A 108 -7.16 24.95 -23.34
CA ASP A 108 -7.80 23.68 -23.70
C ASP A 108 -8.60 23.15 -22.52
N ILE A 109 -8.10 23.37 -21.29
CA ILE A 109 -8.81 23.12 -20.04
C ILE A 109 -9.11 24.46 -19.37
N ARG A 110 -10.36 24.70 -19.02
CA ARG A 110 -10.80 25.92 -18.34
C ARG A 110 -11.62 25.54 -17.14
N VAL A 111 -11.38 26.17 -15.99
CA VAL A 111 -12.12 25.84 -14.77
C VAL A 111 -12.69 27.08 -14.11
N ALA A 112 -13.98 27.03 -13.80
CA ALA A 112 -14.71 28.09 -13.14
C ALA A 112 -15.81 27.53 -12.23
N TYR A 113 -16.34 28.38 -11.36
CA TYR A 113 -17.51 28.05 -10.56
C TYR A 113 -18.79 28.22 -11.39
N SER A 114 -19.82 27.40 -11.15
CA SER A 114 -21.19 27.55 -11.66
C SER A 114 -22.24 27.25 -10.56
N GLY A 115 -23.49 27.70 -10.73
CA GLY A 115 -24.60 27.41 -9.82
C GLY A 115 -25.54 26.28 -10.27
N ASP A 116 -25.27 25.71 -11.44
CA ASP A 116 -26.02 24.60 -12.04
C ASP A 116 -25.37 23.25 -11.66
N PRO A 117 -25.97 22.09 -12.01
CA PRO A 117 -27.39 21.90 -12.32
C PRO A 117 -28.28 21.74 -11.07
N ASP A 118 -27.73 21.25 -9.95
CA ASP A 118 -28.42 20.99 -8.67
C ASP A 118 -27.43 20.94 -7.50
N GLU A 119 -27.88 20.85 -6.24
CA GLU A 119 -26.99 20.87 -5.05
C GLU A 119 -26.20 19.57 -4.78
N PHE A 120 -26.54 18.46 -5.45
CA PHE A 120 -25.92 17.14 -5.24
C PHE A 120 -24.75 16.88 -6.17
N THR A 121 -24.66 17.61 -7.29
CA THR A 121 -23.53 17.56 -8.21
C THR A 121 -22.32 18.27 -7.59
N LEU A 122 -21.19 17.60 -7.43
CA LEU A 122 -19.97 18.23 -6.90
C LEU A 122 -19.28 19.10 -7.95
N ALA A 123 -19.09 18.54 -9.13
CA ALA A 123 -18.51 19.17 -10.31
C ALA A 123 -18.94 18.39 -11.56
N TRP A 124 -18.65 18.96 -12.74
CA TRP A 124 -18.73 18.25 -14.00
C TRP A 124 -17.74 18.83 -15.00
N SER A 125 -17.48 18.07 -16.05
CA SER A 125 -16.56 18.44 -17.11
C SER A 125 -17.00 17.94 -18.46
N TYR A 126 -16.43 18.53 -19.50
CA TYR A 126 -16.65 18.12 -20.88
C TYR A 126 -15.41 17.39 -21.40
N LEU A 127 -15.58 16.14 -21.87
CA LEU A 127 -14.49 15.37 -22.45
C LEU A 127 -13.88 16.07 -23.69
N PRO A 128 -12.62 15.73 -24.07
CA PRO A 128 -12.03 16.14 -25.33
C PRO A 128 -12.97 15.91 -26.52
N GLY A 129 -13.14 16.92 -27.36
CA GLY A 129 -14.07 16.84 -28.48
C GLY A 129 -14.01 18.03 -29.42
N PHE A 130 -15.00 18.09 -30.31
CA PHE A 130 -15.11 19.12 -31.34
C PHE A 130 -15.96 20.33 -30.90
N SER A 131 -16.51 20.28 -29.69
CA SER A 131 -17.25 21.38 -29.08
C SER A 131 -16.28 22.37 -28.44
N VAL A 132 -16.63 23.65 -28.41
CA VAL A 132 -15.80 24.65 -27.71
C VAL A 132 -15.90 24.54 -26.18
N ARG A 133 -16.87 23.75 -25.69
CA ARG A 133 -16.99 23.40 -24.27
C ARG A 133 -15.98 22.33 -23.84
N SER A 134 -15.43 21.56 -24.79
CA SER A 134 -14.55 20.43 -24.50
C SER A 134 -13.34 20.86 -23.69
N GLY A 135 -13.10 20.18 -22.57
CA GLY A 135 -12.06 20.49 -21.58
C GLY A 135 -12.49 21.47 -20.49
N ASP A 136 -13.66 22.11 -20.60
CA ASP A 136 -14.16 22.98 -19.53
C ASP A 136 -14.62 22.14 -18.33
N ILE A 137 -14.30 22.63 -17.13
CA ILE A 137 -14.67 22.07 -15.83
C ILE A 137 -15.47 23.12 -15.06
N TRP A 138 -16.58 22.69 -14.48
CA TRP A 138 -17.46 23.51 -13.68
C TRP A 138 -17.54 22.97 -12.26
N ILE A 139 -17.16 23.80 -11.30
CA ILE A 139 -17.30 23.48 -9.89
C ILE A 139 -18.60 24.05 -9.37
N ASN A 140 -19.42 23.21 -8.74
CA ASN A 140 -20.72 23.63 -8.29
C ASN A 140 -20.62 24.48 -7.02
N THR A 141 -21.20 25.68 -7.08
CA THR A 141 -21.29 26.62 -5.97
C THR A 141 -22.36 26.27 -4.94
N LEU A 142 -23.29 25.40 -5.30
CA LEU A 142 -24.29 24.84 -4.40
C LEU A 142 -23.79 23.57 -3.70
N GLY A 143 -22.80 22.89 -4.30
CA GLY A 143 -22.23 21.65 -3.80
C GLY A 143 -21.17 21.85 -2.70
N LEU A 144 -20.76 20.72 -2.11
CA LEU A 144 -19.81 20.64 -1.00
C LEU A 144 -18.47 21.35 -1.28
N LEU A 145 -17.97 21.24 -2.52
CA LEU A 145 -16.68 21.78 -2.94
C LEU A 145 -16.54 23.30 -2.79
N ASN A 146 -17.64 24.05 -2.85
CA ASN A 146 -17.59 25.50 -2.67
C ASN A 146 -17.49 25.92 -1.19
N PHE A 147 -17.67 24.99 -0.25
CA PHE A 147 -17.60 25.22 1.20
C PHE A 147 -16.42 24.51 1.88
N GLN A 148 -15.60 23.77 1.12
CA GLN A 148 -14.43 23.05 1.61
C GLN A 148 -13.15 23.57 0.99
N GLU A 149 -12.05 23.36 1.69
CA GLU A 149 -10.71 23.63 1.17
C GLU A 149 -10.31 22.49 0.25
N TRP A 150 -9.72 22.80 -0.91
CA TRP A 150 -9.30 21.80 -1.90
C TRP A 150 -7.92 21.21 -1.59
N ASP A 151 -7.58 21.08 -0.31
CA ASP A 151 -6.26 20.63 0.09
C ASP A 151 -6.11 19.11 -0.16
N PRO A 152 -4.92 18.61 -0.50
CA PRO A 152 -4.70 17.17 -0.67
C PRO A 152 -5.19 16.36 0.53
N GLY A 153 -5.90 15.25 0.27
CA GLY A 153 -6.51 14.41 1.30
C GLY A 153 -8.00 14.70 1.53
N THR A 154 -8.53 15.75 0.91
CA THR A 154 -9.97 16.09 0.94
C THR A 154 -10.71 15.51 -0.27
N ILE A 155 -12.01 15.24 -0.11
CA ILE A 155 -12.90 14.87 -1.22
C ILE A 155 -12.91 15.93 -2.33
N SER A 156 -12.69 17.20 -1.97
CA SER A 156 -12.62 18.29 -2.94
C SER A 156 -11.40 18.16 -3.85
N PHE A 157 -10.23 17.79 -3.31
CA PHE A 157 -9.03 17.54 -4.12
C PHE A 157 -9.19 16.30 -5.01
N GLU A 158 -9.77 15.22 -4.48
CA GLU A 158 -10.11 14.02 -5.26
C GLU A 158 -11.01 14.34 -6.44
N THR A 159 -12.07 15.13 -6.20
CA THR A 159 -13.02 15.53 -7.24
C THR A 159 -12.32 16.34 -8.34
N ILE A 160 -11.34 17.19 -8.01
CA ILE A 160 -10.60 17.94 -9.03
C ILE A 160 -9.70 17.00 -9.85
N LEU A 161 -9.03 16.05 -9.20
CA LEU A 161 -8.26 15.04 -9.92
C LEU A 161 -9.18 14.25 -10.87
N HIS A 162 -10.40 13.91 -10.42
CA HIS A 162 -11.44 13.25 -11.19
C HIS A 162 -11.83 14.06 -12.44
N GLU A 163 -12.23 15.32 -12.26
CA GLU A 163 -12.63 16.17 -13.39
C GLU A 163 -11.49 16.39 -14.38
N ILE A 164 -10.24 16.54 -13.90
CA ILE A 164 -9.09 16.62 -14.80
C ILE A 164 -8.96 15.32 -15.61
N GLY A 165 -9.15 14.15 -15.02
CA GLY A 165 -9.16 12.87 -15.73
C GLY A 165 -10.15 12.85 -16.91
N HIS A 166 -11.37 13.34 -16.70
CA HIS A 166 -12.34 13.51 -17.78
C HIS A 166 -11.83 14.43 -18.90
N THR A 167 -11.27 15.59 -18.56
CA THR A 167 -10.69 16.49 -19.57
C THR A 167 -9.48 15.91 -20.31
N LEU A 168 -8.88 14.83 -19.80
CA LEU A 168 -7.80 14.09 -20.47
C LEU A 168 -8.30 12.96 -21.36
N GLY A 169 -9.60 12.62 -21.29
CA GLY A 169 -10.24 11.60 -22.12
C GLY A 169 -10.81 10.42 -21.35
N PHE A 170 -10.93 10.51 -20.02
CA PHE A 170 -11.50 9.42 -19.23
C PHE A 170 -13.03 9.49 -19.18
N LYS A 171 -13.66 8.33 -19.07
CA LYS A 171 -15.07 8.16 -18.72
C LYS A 171 -15.19 7.39 -17.40
N HIS A 172 -16.38 7.40 -16.82
CA HIS A 172 -16.67 6.53 -15.69
C HIS A 172 -16.60 5.03 -16.06
N PRO A 173 -16.19 4.16 -15.13
CA PRO A 173 -15.97 2.73 -15.38
C PRO A 173 -17.23 1.87 -15.32
N PHE A 174 -18.37 2.42 -14.93
CA PHE A 174 -19.63 1.69 -14.76
C PHE A 174 -20.56 1.81 -15.98
N PHE A 175 -21.64 1.02 -15.95
CA PHE A 175 -22.64 0.99 -16.99
C PHE A 175 -23.30 2.37 -17.20
N ASN A 176 -23.31 2.84 -18.45
CA ASN A 176 -24.04 4.03 -18.87
C ASN A 176 -25.18 3.61 -19.83
N SER A 177 -26.42 4.03 -19.56
CA SER A 177 -27.56 3.73 -20.44
C SER A 177 -27.46 4.40 -21.82
N ASP A 178 -26.74 5.51 -21.91
CA ASP A 178 -26.54 6.26 -23.14
C ASP A 178 -25.46 5.64 -24.05
N ASP A 179 -24.58 4.82 -23.48
CA ASP A 179 -23.63 3.99 -24.21
C ASP A 179 -23.54 2.57 -23.60
N PRO A 180 -24.55 1.72 -23.85
CA PRO A 180 -24.62 0.38 -23.27
C PRO A 180 -23.58 -0.60 -23.85
N ALA A 181 -22.83 -0.19 -24.89
CA ALA A 181 -21.80 -1.00 -25.52
C ALA A 181 -20.40 -0.70 -24.97
N ALA A 182 -20.24 0.38 -24.19
CA ALA A 182 -18.98 0.75 -23.56
C ALA A 182 -18.47 -0.38 -22.63
N ALA A 183 -17.15 -0.53 -22.60
CA ALA A 183 -16.50 -1.40 -21.63
C ALA A 183 -16.72 -0.88 -20.20
N THR A 184 -16.95 -1.80 -19.25
CA THR A 184 -17.08 -1.51 -17.82
C THR A 184 -16.12 -2.35 -16.99
N LEU A 185 -15.72 -1.83 -15.83
CA LEU A 185 -14.93 -2.59 -14.86
C LEU A 185 -15.81 -3.64 -14.16
N PRO A 186 -15.21 -4.77 -13.71
CA PRO A 186 -15.87 -5.65 -12.75
C PRO A 186 -15.99 -4.95 -11.39
N ALA A 187 -17.02 -5.27 -10.61
CA ALA A 187 -17.28 -4.65 -9.30
C ALA A 187 -16.13 -4.74 -8.28
N THR A 188 -15.22 -5.71 -8.44
CA THR A 188 -14.03 -5.82 -7.59
C THR A 188 -12.98 -4.74 -7.87
N LEU A 189 -13.00 -4.16 -9.07
CA LEU A 189 -12.07 -3.11 -9.51
C LEU A 189 -12.74 -1.74 -9.63
N ASP A 190 -14.06 -1.69 -9.83
CA ASP A 190 -14.84 -0.44 -9.82
C ASP A 190 -15.00 0.08 -8.38
N LYS A 191 -13.90 0.61 -7.84
CA LYS A 191 -13.82 1.24 -6.53
C LYS A 191 -12.84 2.41 -6.58
N THR A 192 -13.10 3.46 -5.80
CA THR A 192 -12.26 4.67 -5.77
C THR A 192 -10.81 4.39 -5.38
N ILE A 193 -10.56 3.34 -4.57
CA ILE A 193 -9.20 2.88 -4.23
C ILE A 193 -8.38 2.41 -5.44
N HIS A 194 -9.00 2.08 -6.58
CA HIS A 194 -8.31 1.64 -7.79
C HIS A 194 -8.34 2.68 -8.91
N THR A 195 -9.39 3.49 -8.99
CA THR A 195 -9.57 4.56 -9.99
C THR A 195 -10.42 5.68 -9.41
N LEU A 196 -9.95 6.91 -9.59
CA LEU A 196 -10.70 8.12 -9.24
C LEU A 196 -12.00 8.23 -10.03
N MET A 197 -12.15 7.55 -11.17
CA MET A 197 -13.35 7.59 -12.00
C MET A 197 -14.53 6.79 -11.41
N SER A 198 -14.31 6.00 -10.37
CA SER A 198 -15.37 5.23 -9.70
C SER A 198 -16.14 6.11 -8.70
N TYR A 199 -17.39 5.72 -8.41
CA TYR A 199 -18.21 6.31 -7.34
C TYR A 199 -18.34 5.40 -6.12
N THR A 200 -17.65 4.26 -6.10
CA THR A 200 -17.79 3.26 -5.05
C THR A 200 -16.65 3.35 -4.04
N TYR A 201 -16.96 3.90 -2.86
CA TYR A 201 -16.11 3.83 -1.68
C TYR A 201 -16.42 2.54 -0.94
N ALA A 202 -15.51 1.59 -0.93
CA ALA A 202 -15.72 0.31 -0.25
C ALA A 202 -14.47 -0.14 0.51
N ASP A 203 -14.68 -0.67 1.72
CA ASP A 203 -13.61 -1.28 2.49
C ASP A 203 -13.21 -2.66 1.92
N LEU A 204 -12.26 -3.32 2.58
CA LEU A 204 -11.80 -4.66 2.18
C LEU A 204 -12.81 -5.78 2.47
N GLU A 205 -13.79 -5.54 3.34
CA GLU A 205 -14.88 -6.47 3.63
C GLU A 205 -16.06 -6.29 2.66
N GLY A 206 -16.06 -5.20 1.88
CA GLY A 206 -17.10 -4.86 0.92
C GLY A 206 -18.19 -3.93 1.48
N ASN A 207 -17.98 -3.33 2.65
CA ASN A 207 -18.89 -2.33 3.19
C ASN A 207 -18.72 -1.03 2.41
N GLU A 208 -19.82 -0.51 1.86
CA GLU A 208 -19.83 0.71 1.06
C GLU A 208 -20.24 1.93 1.88
N GLY A 209 -19.54 3.04 1.65
CA GLY A 209 -19.80 4.34 2.26
C GLY A 209 -19.90 5.44 1.21
N ASN A 210 -19.79 6.70 1.66
CA ASN A 210 -19.88 7.88 0.81
C ASN A 210 -18.60 8.72 0.73
N GLU A 211 -17.58 8.41 1.53
CA GLU A 211 -16.28 9.10 1.49
C GLU A 211 -15.16 8.25 2.13
N PHE A 212 -13.93 8.70 2.02
CA PHE A 212 -12.80 8.20 2.82
C PHE A 212 -12.47 9.17 3.95
N SER A 213 -11.94 8.66 5.06
CA SER A 213 -11.40 9.52 6.13
C SER A 213 -10.21 10.37 5.67
N PHE A 214 -9.55 9.97 4.59
CA PHE A 214 -8.52 10.70 3.87
C PHE A 214 -8.53 10.26 2.41
N HIS A 215 -8.79 11.20 1.51
CA HIS A 215 -9.00 10.91 0.09
C HIS A 215 -7.68 10.83 -0.69
N PRO A 216 -7.67 10.13 -1.85
CA PRO A 216 -6.54 10.10 -2.76
C PRO A 216 -5.92 11.47 -3.06
N THR A 217 -4.59 11.53 -3.04
CA THR A 217 -3.80 12.73 -3.37
C THR A 217 -3.14 12.65 -4.75
N THR A 218 -3.32 11.53 -5.46
CA THR A 218 -2.73 11.24 -6.78
C THR A 218 -3.72 10.42 -7.63
N PRO A 219 -3.55 10.35 -8.96
CA PRO A 219 -4.22 9.33 -9.78
C PRO A 219 -3.94 7.92 -9.23
N MET A 220 -4.97 7.07 -9.18
CA MET A 220 -4.86 5.73 -8.62
C MET A 220 -4.31 4.73 -9.66
N VAL A 221 -4.01 3.51 -9.23
CA VAL A 221 -3.31 2.50 -10.05
C VAL A 221 -3.87 2.28 -11.46
N LEU A 222 -5.21 2.25 -11.63
CA LEU A 222 -5.83 2.09 -12.96
C LEU A 222 -5.85 3.40 -13.74
N ASP A 223 -5.93 4.54 -13.06
CA ASP A 223 -5.83 5.85 -13.69
C ASP A 223 -4.46 6.05 -14.33
N ILE A 224 -3.39 5.69 -13.61
CA ILE A 224 -2.01 5.75 -14.12
C ILE A 224 -1.86 4.85 -15.35
N ALA A 225 -2.31 3.59 -15.28
CA ALA A 225 -2.24 2.68 -16.42
C ALA A 225 -2.98 3.24 -17.66
N ALA A 226 -4.17 3.81 -17.47
CA ALA A 226 -4.97 4.36 -18.55
C ALA A 226 -4.36 5.66 -19.12
N ILE A 227 -3.85 6.57 -18.29
CA ILE A 227 -3.31 7.84 -18.78
C ILE A 227 -1.97 7.64 -19.50
N GLN A 228 -1.16 6.68 -19.04
CA GLN A 228 0.06 6.29 -19.73
C GLN A 228 -0.24 5.59 -21.06
N TYR A 229 -1.35 4.86 -21.18
CA TYR A 229 -1.82 4.36 -22.48
C TYR A 229 -2.18 5.50 -23.44
N LEU A 230 -2.85 6.55 -22.95
CA LEU A 230 -3.25 7.70 -23.77
C LEU A 230 -2.08 8.58 -24.19
N TYR A 231 -1.20 8.96 -23.26
CA TYR A 231 -0.19 10.00 -23.48
C TYR A 231 1.27 9.53 -23.34
N GLY A 232 1.49 8.27 -22.96
CA GLY A 232 2.80 7.72 -22.64
C GLY A 232 3.21 8.02 -21.19
N ALA A 233 4.02 7.15 -20.60
CA ALA A 233 4.58 7.34 -19.27
C ALA A 233 5.57 8.50 -19.19
N ASN A 234 5.63 9.18 -18.05
CA ASN A 234 6.65 10.19 -17.80
C ASN A 234 7.95 9.54 -17.29
N ASN A 235 8.84 9.20 -18.22
CA ASN A 235 10.10 8.54 -17.87
C ASN A 235 11.18 9.48 -17.30
N ASN A 236 10.83 10.74 -16.98
CA ASN A 236 11.75 11.69 -16.35
C ASN A 236 11.38 12.00 -14.89
N TYR A 237 10.22 11.54 -14.42
CA TYR A 237 9.77 11.75 -13.05
C TYR A 237 10.36 10.67 -12.15
N HIS A 238 11.19 11.06 -11.17
CA HIS A 238 11.92 10.13 -10.30
C HIS A 238 12.61 9.04 -11.13
N SER A 239 13.67 9.45 -11.86
CA SER A 239 14.43 8.55 -12.76
C SER A 239 15.85 8.27 -12.21
N SER A 240 16.03 8.49 -10.92
CA SER A 240 17.27 8.31 -10.17
C SER A 240 16.94 7.47 -8.94
N ASN A 241 17.93 7.22 -8.08
CA ASN A 241 17.65 6.51 -6.83
C ASN A 241 16.88 7.42 -5.87
N ASP A 242 15.67 7.02 -5.54
CA ASP A 242 14.73 7.77 -4.74
C ASP A 242 14.44 7.06 -3.40
N THR A 243 14.11 7.85 -2.37
CA THR A 243 13.66 7.31 -1.08
C THR A 243 12.37 7.99 -0.69
N TYR A 244 11.30 7.20 -0.66
CA TYR A 244 9.95 7.61 -0.28
C TYR A 244 9.80 7.39 1.23
N VAL A 245 9.88 8.47 2.00
CA VAL A 245 9.83 8.42 3.48
C VAL A 245 8.43 8.68 3.99
N TYR A 246 7.88 7.69 4.68
CA TYR A 246 6.59 7.71 5.37
C TYR A 246 6.76 7.83 6.87
N TYR A 247 5.88 8.57 7.53
CA TYR A 247 5.91 8.79 8.98
C TYR A 247 4.62 8.29 9.62
N GLU A 248 4.74 7.67 10.80
CA GLU A 248 3.59 7.15 11.57
C GLU A 248 2.48 8.18 11.79
N SER A 249 2.83 9.46 12.02
CA SER A 249 1.86 10.51 12.37
C SER A 249 1.02 11.01 11.20
N ASN A 250 1.35 10.63 9.97
CA ASN A 250 0.73 11.16 8.77
C ASN A 250 -0.21 10.13 8.13
N THR A 251 -1.26 10.62 7.48
CA THR A 251 -2.13 9.80 6.64
C THR A 251 -1.72 9.98 5.18
N TYR A 252 -1.65 8.88 4.45
CA TYR A 252 -1.33 8.83 3.03
C TYR A 252 -2.47 8.15 2.28
N HIS A 253 -2.72 8.53 1.03
CA HIS A 253 -3.62 7.81 0.13
C HIS A 253 -3.18 8.11 -1.30
N GLU A 254 -2.29 7.29 -1.85
CA GLU A 254 -1.60 7.61 -3.10
C GLU A 254 -1.11 6.39 -3.88
N THR A 255 -0.77 6.60 -5.16
CA THR A 255 -0.05 5.64 -5.99
C THR A 255 1.27 6.23 -6.46
N ILE A 256 2.36 5.51 -6.21
CA ILE A 256 3.72 5.87 -6.62
C ILE A 256 3.91 5.56 -8.10
N TRP A 257 4.38 6.55 -8.84
CA TRP A 257 5.04 6.37 -10.14
C TRP A 257 6.50 6.75 -9.99
N ASP A 258 7.38 5.84 -10.36
CA ASP A 258 8.83 6.02 -10.42
C ASP A 258 9.29 5.51 -11.80
N ALA A 259 10.09 6.31 -12.50
CA ALA A 259 10.54 6.02 -13.85
C ALA A 259 11.80 5.13 -13.89
N GLY A 260 12.42 4.89 -12.75
CA GLY A 260 13.49 3.92 -12.55
C GLY A 260 14.60 4.47 -11.68
N GLY A 261 15.36 3.56 -11.09
CA GLY A 261 16.36 3.93 -10.12
C GLY A 261 16.76 2.69 -9.33
N THR A 262 17.05 2.90 -8.06
CA THR A 262 17.11 1.83 -7.08
C THR A 262 16.53 2.44 -5.83
N ASP A 263 15.26 2.17 -5.63
CA ASP A 263 14.35 3.01 -4.89
C ASP A 263 13.96 2.32 -3.60
N THR A 264 13.60 3.11 -2.59
CA THR A 264 13.34 2.61 -1.25
C THR A 264 12.04 3.19 -0.72
N LEU A 265 11.12 2.32 -0.28
CA LEU A 265 10.07 2.71 0.65
C LEU A 265 10.61 2.63 2.07
N GLN A 266 10.63 3.76 2.75
CA GLN A 266 11.06 3.85 4.13
C GLN A 266 9.88 4.23 5.02
N TYR A 267 9.56 3.41 6.01
CA TYR A 267 8.62 3.75 7.07
C TYR A 267 9.34 4.07 8.37
N ALA A 268 9.14 5.28 8.87
CA ALA A 268 9.65 5.75 10.15
C ALA A 268 8.50 5.82 11.16
N GLY A 269 8.36 4.76 11.95
CA GLY A 269 7.28 4.60 12.91
C GLY A 269 7.57 3.50 13.94
N LYS A 270 6.66 3.36 14.89
CA LYS A 270 6.71 2.36 15.97
C LYS A 270 5.58 1.34 15.91
N ALA A 271 4.46 1.72 15.30
CA ALA A 271 3.36 0.82 15.03
C ALA A 271 3.69 -0.04 13.80
N SER A 272 3.32 -1.32 13.87
CA SER A 272 3.42 -2.26 12.75
C SER A 272 2.88 -1.68 11.44
N THR A 273 3.64 -1.85 10.36
CA THR A 273 3.24 -1.52 9.00
C THR A 273 3.24 -2.75 8.11
N ARG A 274 2.58 -2.62 6.97
CA ARG A 274 2.60 -3.63 5.92
C ARG A 274 3.05 -2.99 4.60
N ILE A 275 4.18 -3.43 4.07
CA ILE A 275 4.75 -2.94 2.79
C ILE A 275 4.77 -4.09 1.78
N ASP A 276 4.17 -3.87 0.60
CA ASP A 276 4.24 -4.78 -0.55
C ASP A 276 4.86 -4.05 -1.74
N LEU A 277 6.05 -4.50 -2.17
CA LEU A 277 6.83 -3.89 -3.25
C LEU A 277 6.36 -4.32 -4.65
N ASN A 278 5.35 -5.20 -4.76
CA ASN A 278 4.89 -5.65 -6.07
C ASN A 278 4.15 -4.51 -6.81
N PRO A 279 4.40 -4.32 -8.12
CA PRO A 279 3.61 -3.40 -8.93
C PRO A 279 2.12 -3.74 -8.82
N THR A 280 1.28 -2.71 -8.76
CA THR A 280 -0.17 -2.78 -8.52
C THR A 280 -0.60 -3.35 -7.17
N ALA A 281 0.33 -3.70 -6.29
CA ALA A 281 0.03 -4.06 -4.92
C ALA A 281 -0.09 -2.81 -4.03
N ALA A 282 -0.72 -3.02 -2.88
CA ALA A 282 -1.03 -1.98 -1.93
C ALA A 282 -0.46 -2.30 -0.55
N SER A 283 -0.07 -1.23 0.13
CA SER A 283 0.54 -1.22 1.46
C SER A 283 -0.38 -0.50 2.47
N PHE A 284 -0.12 -0.73 3.75
CA PHE A 284 -0.73 -0.03 4.88
C PHE A 284 0.36 0.71 5.66
N ILE A 285 0.53 2.00 5.38
CA ILE A 285 1.65 2.79 5.91
C ILE A 285 1.13 4.07 6.58
N GLY A 286 1.64 4.37 7.78
CA GLY A 286 1.24 5.54 8.55
C GLY A 286 -0.13 5.38 9.21
N GLN A 287 -0.89 6.48 9.32
CA GLN A 287 -2.24 6.43 9.87
C GLN A 287 -3.21 5.72 8.91
N PRO A 288 -4.13 4.89 9.44
CA PRO A 288 -5.08 4.14 8.62
C PRO A 288 -6.10 5.06 7.93
N VAL A 289 -6.50 4.67 6.72
CA VAL A 289 -7.61 5.26 5.97
C VAL A 289 -8.84 4.35 6.10
N TYR A 290 -10.01 4.93 6.33
CA TYR A 290 -11.26 4.21 6.48
C TYR A 290 -12.29 4.68 5.48
N VAL A 291 -13.23 3.79 5.14
CA VAL A 291 -14.49 4.18 4.49
C VAL A 291 -15.44 4.71 5.54
N LEU A 292 -16.06 5.86 5.25
CA LEU A 292 -17.04 6.49 6.11
C LEU A 292 -18.41 6.48 5.43
N SER A 293 -19.47 6.34 6.22
CA SER A 293 -20.83 6.71 5.85
C SER A 293 -21.29 7.82 6.78
N ASP A 294 -21.50 9.02 6.24
CA ASP A 294 -21.94 10.20 7.00
C ASP A 294 -21.05 10.48 8.23
N GLY A 295 -19.74 10.40 8.04
CA GLY A 295 -18.73 10.58 9.09
C GLY A 295 -18.56 9.40 10.05
N VAL A 296 -19.24 8.28 9.85
CA VAL A 296 -19.10 7.06 10.67
C VAL A 296 -18.21 6.04 9.96
N ASN A 297 -17.13 5.62 10.62
CA ASN A 297 -16.26 4.54 10.14
C ASN A 297 -17.02 3.21 10.02
N LEU A 298 -16.96 2.59 8.84
CA LEU A 298 -17.69 1.37 8.52
C LEU A 298 -16.97 0.06 8.84
N GLY A 299 -15.68 0.09 9.21
CA GLY A 299 -14.98 -1.13 9.61
C GLY A 299 -13.49 -1.08 9.35
N SER A 300 -13.03 -2.01 8.52
CA SER A 300 -11.62 -2.28 8.31
C SER A 300 -10.95 -1.16 7.50
N PRO A 301 -9.66 -0.86 7.78
CA PRO A 301 -8.93 0.13 6.99
C PRO A 301 -8.77 -0.33 5.55
N VAL A 302 -8.65 0.63 4.64
CA VAL A 302 -8.30 0.40 3.23
C VAL A 302 -6.80 0.54 3.03
N PRO A 303 -6.22 -0.16 2.03
CA PRO A 303 -4.84 0.06 1.61
C PRO A 303 -4.65 1.48 1.09
N ASN A 304 -3.51 2.09 1.38
CA ASN A 304 -3.35 3.54 1.26
C ASN A 304 -2.07 4.00 0.55
N VAL A 305 -1.10 3.13 0.32
CA VAL A 305 0.05 3.41 -0.55
C VAL A 305 0.15 2.31 -1.60
N TRP A 306 0.07 2.68 -2.87
CA TRP A 306 0.09 1.77 -4.01
C TRP A 306 1.34 2.01 -4.87
N ILE A 307 1.74 1.00 -5.64
CA ILE A 307 2.78 1.13 -6.67
C ILE A 307 2.11 0.98 -8.04
N ALA A 308 2.34 1.92 -8.96
CA ALA A 308 1.76 1.88 -10.30
C ALA A 308 2.21 0.67 -11.12
N ASP A 309 1.39 0.25 -12.09
CA ASP A 309 1.84 -0.71 -13.11
C ASP A 309 3.04 -0.11 -13.88
N GLY A 310 4.12 -0.87 -14.03
CA GLY A 310 5.35 -0.43 -14.70
C GLY A 310 6.33 0.38 -13.86
N ALA A 311 5.97 0.79 -12.63
CA ALA A 311 6.94 1.29 -11.65
C ALA A 311 7.61 0.12 -10.93
N MET A 312 8.86 0.30 -10.51
CA MET A 312 9.61 -0.70 -9.75
C MET A 312 10.18 -0.03 -8.50
N ILE A 313 10.06 -0.70 -7.36
CA ILE A 313 10.70 -0.30 -6.11
C ILE A 313 11.51 -1.49 -5.61
N GLU A 314 12.79 -1.28 -5.37
CA GLU A 314 13.73 -2.34 -5.04
C GLU A 314 13.73 -2.66 -3.54
N ASN A 315 13.53 -1.68 -2.67
CA ASN A 315 13.85 -1.83 -1.24
C ASN A 315 12.72 -1.38 -0.31
N ALA A 316 12.63 -2.03 0.84
CA ALA A 316 11.76 -1.63 1.95
C ALA A 316 12.58 -1.58 3.25
N ILE A 317 12.43 -0.49 4.00
CA ILE A 317 13.07 -0.30 5.30
C ILE A 317 12.00 0.19 6.28
N THR A 318 11.86 -0.49 7.41
CA THR A 318 11.02 -0.05 8.53
C THR A 318 11.88 0.32 9.74
N ASP A 319 11.28 0.73 10.86
CA ASP A 319 11.99 1.23 12.05
C ASP A 319 11.68 0.38 13.29
N GLN A 320 10.46 0.48 13.82
CA GLN A 320 10.02 -0.36 14.93
C GLN A 320 8.59 -0.87 14.66
N GLY A 321 8.25 -1.96 15.34
CA GLY A 321 6.98 -2.63 15.20
C GLY A 321 7.19 -4.04 14.70
N ASP A 322 6.15 -4.87 14.75
CA ASP A 322 6.20 -6.18 14.11
C ASP A 322 5.71 -6.00 12.67
N ASP A 323 6.61 -5.75 11.74
CA ASP A 323 6.31 -5.33 10.38
C ASP A 323 6.14 -6.50 9.42
N PHE A 324 5.35 -6.29 8.35
CA PHE A 324 5.10 -7.30 7.33
C PHE A 324 5.53 -6.82 5.95
N LEU A 325 6.61 -7.40 5.43
CA LEU A 325 7.26 -7.01 4.19
C LEU A 325 7.07 -8.05 3.09
N ILE A 326 6.88 -7.60 1.86
CA ILE A 326 6.79 -8.45 0.67
C ILE A 326 7.66 -7.86 -0.43
N GLY A 327 8.67 -8.62 -0.84
CA GLY A 327 9.47 -8.34 -2.04
C GLY A 327 8.71 -8.57 -3.35
N ASN A 328 9.28 -8.12 -4.45
CA ASN A 328 8.75 -8.31 -5.79
C ASN A 328 9.63 -9.28 -6.60
N SER A 329 9.50 -9.25 -7.93
CA SER A 329 10.17 -10.23 -8.80
C SER A 329 11.65 -9.95 -9.06
N ILE A 330 12.22 -8.92 -8.45
CA ILE A 330 13.64 -8.55 -8.55
C ILE A 330 14.30 -8.61 -7.17
N SER A 331 15.63 -8.54 -7.14
CA SER A 331 16.38 -8.58 -5.88
C SER A 331 16.00 -7.41 -4.99
N ASN A 332 15.51 -7.70 -3.78
CA ASN A 332 15.13 -6.68 -2.81
C ASN A 332 16.10 -6.59 -1.63
N ILE A 333 16.18 -5.40 -1.02
CA ILE A 333 16.67 -5.26 0.36
C ILE A 333 15.45 -5.00 1.24
N LEU A 334 15.19 -5.93 2.17
CA LEU A 334 14.07 -5.89 3.11
C LEU A 334 14.65 -5.81 4.53
N ASP A 335 14.50 -4.63 5.14
CA ASP A 335 14.97 -4.35 6.50
C ASP A 335 13.76 -4.11 7.43
N GLY A 336 13.55 -5.01 8.39
CA GLY A 336 12.45 -4.93 9.36
C GLY A 336 12.71 -3.98 10.54
N GLY A 337 13.96 -3.57 10.74
CA GLY A 337 14.31 -2.71 11.87
C GLY A 337 14.25 -3.44 13.21
N SER A 338 13.27 -3.13 14.05
CA SER A 338 13.17 -3.67 15.40
C SER A 338 11.77 -4.14 15.74
N GLY A 339 11.67 -5.35 16.29
CA GLY A 339 10.40 -6.01 16.52
C GLY A 339 10.52 -7.45 16.07
N ILE A 340 9.39 -8.07 15.75
CA ILE A 340 9.32 -9.41 15.16
C ILE A 340 8.81 -9.27 13.73
N ASP A 341 9.76 -9.10 12.81
CA ASP A 341 9.45 -8.75 11.44
C ASP A 341 9.27 -10.00 10.57
N THR A 342 8.27 -9.93 9.69
CA THR A 342 7.90 -11.02 8.80
C THR A 342 8.10 -10.64 7.35
N VAL A 343 8.88 -11.43 6.62
CA VAL A 343 8.94 -11.39 5.16
C VAL A 343 8.14 -12.54 4.58
N GLN A 344 7.14 -12.23 3.75
CA GLN A 344 6.40 -13.25 3.00
C GLN A 344 7.03 -13.47 1.63
N VAL A 345 7.32 -14.74 1.37
CA VAL A 345 7.75 -15.27 0.07
C VAL A 345 6.55 -16.02 -0.51
N LYS A 346 5.92 -15.45 -1.55
CA LYS A 346 4.69 -15.98 -2.20
C LYS A 346 4.98 -17.24 -3.05
N SER A 347 5.56 -18.26 -2.42
CA SER A 347 5.95 -19.52 -3.02
C SER A 347 6.22 -20.61 -1.97
N GLN A 348 6.53 -21.82 -2.42
CA GLN A 348 6.89 -22.97 -1.60
C GLN A 348 8.36 -22.87 -1.12
N ARG A 349 8.64 -23.28 0.12
CA ARG A 349 9.99 -23.23 0.70
C ARG A 349 11.07 -23.96 -0.10
N ASP A 350 10.75 -25.03 -0.81
CA ASP A 350 11.72 -25.82 -1.59
C ASP A 350 12.14 -25.15 -2.90
N GLN A 351 11.47 -24.07 -3.30
CA GLN A 351 11.86 -23.24 -4.45
C GLN A 351 12.96 -22.24 -4.12
N TYR A 352 13.35 -22.11 -2.84
CA TYR A 352 14.32 -21.11 -2.39
C TYR A 352 15.43 -21.71 -1.55
N VAL A 353 16.61 -21.09 -1.63
CA VAL A 353 17.75 -21.36 -0.75
C VAL A 353 17.92 -20.19 0.21
N LEU A 354 18.05 -20.51 1.49
CA LEU A 354 18.36 -19.55 2.54
C LEU A 354 19.85 -19.61 2.83
N HIS A 355 20.52 -18.46 2.83
CA HIS A 355 21.91 -18.32 3.22
C HIS A 355 22.03 -17.37 4.40
N LYS A 356 22.67 -17.80 5.49
CA LYS A 356 23.00 -16.92 6.61
C LYS A 356 24.08 -15.92 6.18
N ALA A 357 23.85 -14.64 6.44
CA ALA A 357 24.81 -13.57 6.29
C ALA A 357 25.26 -13.05 7.68
N LEU A 358 26.20 -12.09 7.70
CA LEU A 358 26.64 -11.48 8.97
C LEU A 358 25.48 -10.77 9.68
N ASP A 359 24.74 -9.94 8.94
CA ASP A 359 23.71 -9.04 9.49
C ASP A 359 22.28 -9.48 9.12
N GLY A 360 22.07 -10.78 8.89
CA GLY A 360 20.76 -11.31 8.52
C GLY A 360 20.83 -12.56 7.66
N TYR A 361 20.03 -12.60 6.60
CA TYR A 361 19.94 -13.73 5.67
C TYR A 361 19.82 -13.22 4.24
N SER A 362 20.03 -14.12 3.27
CA SER A 362 19.57 -13.91 1.91
C SER A 362 18.72 -15.09 1.44
N ILE A 363 17.72 -14.79 0.63
CA ILE A 363 16.82 -15.75 0.00
C ILE A 363 17.09 -15.72 -1.50
N VAL A 364 17.38 -16.89 -2.08
CA VAL A 364 17.72 -17.03 -3.49
C VAL A 364 16.71 -17.94 -4.16
N ASP A 365 16.10 -17.47 -5.25
CA ASP A 365 15.20 -18.28 -6.08
C ASP A 365 16.01 -19.34 -6.86
N ASN A 366 15.64 -20.61 -6.72
CA ASN A 366 16.27 -21.70 -7.46
C ASN A 366 16.11 -21.56 -8.99
N ALA A 367 14.99 -20.99 -9.45
CA ALA A 367 14.72 -20.78 -10.86
C ALA A 367 15.45 -19.55 -11.42
N ASN A 368 15.76 -18.58 -10.57
CA ASN A 368 16.47 -17.36 -10.94
C ASN A 368 17.50 -16.96 -9.87
N PRO A 369 18.70 -17.57 -9.86
CA PRO A 369 19.71 -17.31 -8.82
C PRO A 369 20.25 -15.88 -8.79
N ASP A 370 20.04 -15.09 -9.85
CA ASP A 370 20.39 -13.66 -9.89
C ASP A 370 19.37 -12.80 -9.12
N ASN A 371 18.16 -13.32 -8.89
CA ASN A 371 17.17 -12.73 -7.99
C ASN A 371 17.46 -13.20 -6.55
N GLN A 372 18.01 -12.28 -5.75
CA GLN A 372 18.39 -12.53 -4.37
C GLN A 372 17.88 -11.42 -3.47
N ASP A 373 16.99 -11.79 -2.56
CA ASP A 373 16.53 -10.89 -1.51
C ASP A 373 17.52 -10.90 -0.35
N THR A 374 17.90 -9.72 0.10
CA THR A 374 18.69 -9.51 1.32
C THR A 374 17.74 -9.13 2.44
N LEU A 375 17.82 -9.88 3.53
CA LEU A 375 16.96 -9.72 4.70
C LEU A 375 17.81 -9.22 5.86
N VAL A 376 17.46 -8.06 6.39
CA VAL A 376 18.12 -7.42 7.52
C VAL A 376 17.10 -7.27 8.64
N ALA A 377 17.46 -7.67 9.87
CA ALA A 377 16.54 -7.66 11.01
C ALA A 377 15.16 -8.27 10.66
N VAL A 378 15.17 -9.54 10.26
CA VAL A 378 13.96 -10.31 9.94
C VAL A 378 13.96 -11.58 10.76
N GLU A 379 12.95 -11.73 11.60
CA GLU A 379 12.80 -12.82 12.55
C GLU A 379 11.98 -13.96 11.93
N ARG A 380 11.08 -13.66 10.99
CA ARG A 380 10.11 -14.62 10.45
C ARG A 380 10.11 -14.61 8.92
N LEU A 381 10.07 -15.81 8.33
CA LEU A 381 9.78 -16.02 6.92
C LEU A 381 8.50 -16.79 6.75
N GLU A 382 7.62 -16.30 5.89
CA GLU A 382 6.37 -16.97 5.55
C GLU A 382 6.40 -17.45 4.10
N PHE A 383 6.44 -18.77 3.92
CA PHE A 383 6.20 -19.42 2.64
C PHE A 383 4.76 -19.95 2.59
N ASP A 384 4.25 -20.24 1.40
CA ASP A 384 2.89 -20.76 1.18
C ASP A 384 2.59 -22.06 1.97
N ASN A 385 3.63 -22.83 2.33
CA ASN A 385 3.49 -24.13 2.97
C ASN A 385 4.09 -24.25 4.38
N ILE A 386 4.89 -23.28 4.80
CA ILE A 386 5.61 -23.34 6.08
C ILE A 386 6.14 -21.97 6.48
N LYS A 387 6.37 -21.76 7.77
CA LYS A 387 7.09 -20.60 8.27
C LYS A 387 8.46 -21.01 8.81
N LEU A 388 9.44 -20.12 8.72
CA LEU A 388 10.73 -20.25 9.38
C LEU A 388 10.93 -19.13 10.39
N ALA A 389 11.41 -19.47 11.57
CA ALA A 389 11.91 -18.50 12.54
C ALA A 389 13.45 -18.47 12.48
N LEU A 390 14.02 -17.27 12.44
CA LEU A 390 15.40 -16.99 12.04
C LEU A 390 16.30 -16.47 13.17
N ASP A 391 15.69 -15.96 14.23
CA ASP A 391 16.26 -15.36 15.44
C ASP A 391 16.71 -16.43 16.45
N LEU A 392 17.64 -17.30 16.02
CA LEU A 392 18.17 -18.39 16.84
C LEU A 392 19.06 -17.92 18.00
N ASP A 393 19.33 -16.63 18.08
CA ASP A 393 19.94 -15.90 19.20
C ASP A 393 18.91 -15.22 20.12
N SER A 394 17.61 -15.30 19.79
CA SER A 394 16.47 -14.78 20.56
C SER A 394 15.35 -15.85 20.69
N HIS A 395 14.08 -15.49 20.53
CA HIS A 395 12.90 -16.32 20.79
C HIS A 395 12.96 -17.69 20.12
N ALA A 396 13.31 -17.77 18.84
CA ALA A 396 13.40 -19.07 18.16
C ALA A 396 14.49 -19.97 18.77
N GLY A 397 15.60 -19.38 19.20
CA GLY A 397 16.68 -20.07 19.89
C GLY A 397 16.22 -20.60 21.25
N GLU A 398 15.54 -19.76 22.03
CA GLU A 398 14.96 -20.10 23.33
C GLU A 398 13.98 -21.27 23.21
N VAL A 399 13.03 -21.18 22.27
CA VAL A 399 12.05 -22.23 21.99
C VAL A 399 12.74 -23.53 21.56
N ALA A 400 13.69 -23.47 20.63
CA ALA A 400 14.41 -24.66 20.17
C ALA A 400 15.18 -25.34 21.32
N LYS A 401 15.87 -24.56 22.15
CA LYS A 401 16.62 -25.06 23.32
C LYS A 401 15.69 -25.69 24.35
N LEU A 402 14.57 -25.04 24.68
CA LEU A 402 13.58 -25.57 25.62
C LEU A 402 12.91 -26.83 25.09
N LEU A 403 12.54 -26.89 23.81
CA LEU A 403 12.00 -28.10 23.19
C LEU A 403 12.99 -29.26 23.27
N GLY A 404 14.27 -29.00 22.98
CA GLY A 404 15.34 -29.99 23.11
C GLY A 404 15.49 -30.52 24.53
N ALA A 405 15.55 -29.62 25.51
CA ALA A 405 15.76 -29.98 26.92
C ALA A 405 14.54 -30.64 27.56
N VAL A 406 13.34 -30.13 27.30
CA VAL A 406 12.11 -30.56 27.97
C VAL A 406 11.43 -31.71 27.24
N PHE A 407 11.40 -31.70 25.90
CA PHE A 407 10.70 -32.70 25.09
C PHE A 407 11.64 -33.63 24.32
N GLY A 408 12.94 -33.41 24.40
CA GLY A 408 13.94 -34.18 23.68
C GLY A 408 14.23 -33.62 22.29
N ALA A 409 15.47 -33.80 21.83
CA ALA A 409 15.98 -33.14 20.63
C ALA A 409 15.19 -33.39 19.34
N ALA A 410 14.54 -34.54 19.18
CA ALA A 410 13.74 -34.82 17.99
C ALA A 410 12.52 -33.88 17.84
N THR A 411 12.04 -33.31 18.96
CA THR A 411 10.83 -32.48 19.02
C THR A 411 11.01 -31.13 18.32
N ILE A 412 12.24 -30.68 18.07
CA ILE A 412 12.49 -29.46 17.27
C ILE A 412 11.96 -29.56 15.82
N ASN A 413 11.67 -30.78 15.34
CA ASN A 413 11.06 -31.01 14.02
C ASN A 413 9.52 -31.03 14.08
N ASN A 414 8.93 -30.98 15.27
CA ASN A 414 7.49 -30.87 15.45
C ASN A 414 7.08 -29.40 15.31
N LYS A 415 6.70 -29.03 14.09
CA LYS A 415 6.36 -27.66 13.69
C LYS A 415 5.26 -27.03 14.54
N GLU A 416 4.30 -27.83 15.00
CA GLU A 416 3.21 -27.35 15.86
C GLU A 416 3.73 -26.96 17.24
N TYR A 417 4.67 -27.74 17.80
CA TYR A 417 5.27 -27.43 19.10
C TYR A 417 6.20 -26.22 19.01
N VAL A 418 6.93 -26.08 17.90
CA VAL A 418 7.71 -24.87 17.62
C VAL A 418 6.78 -23.67 17.51
N GLY A 419 5.67 -23.79 16.76
CA GLY A 419 4.69 -22.71 16.59
C GLY A 419 4.05 -22.27 17.91
N ILE A 420 3.66 -23.22 18.77
CA ILE A 420 3.15 -22.93 20.12
C ILE A 420 4.20 -22.18 20.94
N GLY A 421 5.44 -22.68 20.99
CA GLY A 421 6.51 -22.02 21.76
C GLY A 421 6.81 -20.62 21.26
N LEU A 422 6.85 -20.42 19.94
CA LEU A 422 7.07 -19.11 19.32
C LEU A 422 5.92 -18.15 19.62
N ALA A 423 4.66 -18.58 19.53
CA ALA A 423 3.52 -17.73 19.85
C ALA A 423 3.56 -17.22 21.30
N GLU A 424 3.94 -18.09 22.23
CA GLU A 424 4.12 -17.74 23.64
C GLU A 424 5.31 -16.78 23.85
N ALA A 425 6.43 -17.00 23.16
CA ALA A 425 7.61 -16.12 23.22
C ALA A 425 7.31 -14.74 22.63
N ASP A 426 6.70 -14.70 21.45
CA ASP A 426 6.40 -13.50 20.68
C ASP A 426 5.32 -12.64 21.37
N THR A 427 4.45 -13.24 22.18
CA THR A 427 3.50 -12.50 23.04
C THR A 427 4.12 -11.94 24.33
N GLY A 428 5.42 -12.18 24.56
CA GLY A 428 6.22 -11.55 25.59
C GLY A 428 6.48 -12.37 26.85
N LEU A 429 6.29 -13.70 26.82
CA LEU A 429 6.76 -14.55 27.92
C LEU A 429 8.29 -14.48 28.02
N SER A 430 8.79 -14.25 29.22
CA SER A 430 10.23 -14.31 29.45
C SER A 430 10.75 -15.73 29.23
N TYR A 431 12.05 -15.87 28.94
CA TYR A 431 12.67 -17.18 28.77
C TYR A 431 12.41 -18.14 29.96
N GLU A 432 12.35 -17.59 31.19
CA GLU A 432 12.06 -18.36 32.40
C GLU A 432 10.61 -18.84 32.41
N GLN A 433 9.67 -17.96 32.05
CA GLN A 433 8.26 -18.31 31.98
C GLN A 433 7.98 -19.30 30.83
N LEU A 434 8.69 -19.18 29.70
CA LEU A 434 8.67 -20.19 28.64
C LEU A 434 9.18 -21.55 29.13
N GLY A 435 10.25 -21.55 29.93
CA GLY A 435 10.77 -22.78 30.54
C GLY A 435 9.78 -23.44 31.48
N GLU A 436 9.09 -22.65 32.30
CA GLU A 436 8.04 -23.13 33.18
C GLU A 436 6.81 -23.62 32.40
N PHE A 437 6.40 -22.88 31.36
CA PHE A 437 5.34 -23.27 30.43
C PHE A 437 5.62 -24.65 29.80
N ALA A 438 6.84 -24.83 29.28
CA ALA A 438 7.27 -26.09 28.69
C ALA A 438 7.24 -27.26 29.71
N LEU A 439 7.72 -27.04 30.94
CA LEU A 439 7.69 -28.06 32.00
C LEU A 439 6.27 -28.38 32.45
N ASN A 440 5.39 -27.38 32.57
CA ASN A 440 4.00 -27.58 32.98
C ASN A 440 3.24 -28.46 31.98
N ALA A 441 3.53 -28.33 30.68
CA ALA A 441 2.97 -29.20 29.64
C ALA A 441 3.41 -30.68 29.75
N ARG A 442 4.44 -30.99 30.55
CA ARG A 442 4.84 -32.37 30.86
C ARG A 442 4.04 -33.00 32.00
N GLU A 443 3.23 -32.22 32.71
CA GLU A 443 2.37 -32.65 33.82
C GLU A 443 3.09 -33.38 34.97
N LEU A 444 4.38 -33.09 35.16
CA LEU A 444 5.22 -33.68 36.22
C LEU A 444 4.70 -33.31 37.60
N LYS A 445 4.85 -34.20 38.59
CA LYS A 445 4.31 -34.04 39.95
C LYS A 445 5.36 -33.66 40.98
N THR A 446 6.63 -33.90 40.69
CA THR A 446 7.73 -33.67 41.63
C THR A 446 8.95 -33.05 40.96
N THR A 447 9.75 -32.33 41.74
CA THR A 447 11.06 -31.82 41.34
C THR A 447 12.01 -32.93 40.88
N ASP A 448 11.94 -34.11 41.51
CA ASP A 448 12.73 -35.28 41.12
C ASP A 448 12.44 -35.73 39.69
N GLU A 449 11.16 -35.77 39.31
CA GLU A 449 10.73 -36.10 37.95
C GLU A 449 11.20 -35.03 36.94
N MET A 450 11.19 -33.75 37.32
CA MET A 450 11.69 -32.66 36.48
C MET A 450 13.19 -32.80 36.19
N VAL A 451 14.01 -32.95 37.23
CA VAL A 451 15.47 -33.10 37.07
C VAL A 451 15.79 -34.37 36.28
N THR A 452 15.11 -35.47 36.58
CA THR A 452 15.29 -36.75 35.89
C THR A 452 14.93 -36.65 34.41
N LEU A 453 13.82 -35.98 34.07
CA LEU A 453 13.39 -35.77 32.68
C LEU A 453 14.44 -34.98 31.90
N LEU A 454 14.82 -33.80 32.41
CA LEU A 454 15.78 -32.92 31.76
C LEU A 454 17.12 -33.63 31.56
N TRP A 455 17.63 -34.29 32.60
CA TRP A 455 18.87 -35.03 32.53
C TRP A 455 18.84 -36.13 31.47
N ASN A 456 17.77 -36.92 31.42
CA ASN A 456 17.64 -37.99 30.44
C ASN A 456 17.57 -37.46 28.99
N ASN A 457 16.91 -36.32 28.76
CA ASN A 457 16.88 -35.70 27.43
C ASN A 457 18.25 -35.15 27.01
N LEU A 458 19.04 -34.66 27.96
CA LEU A 458 20.39 -34.12 27.69
C LEU A 458 21.42 -35.22 27.47
N PHE A 459 21.41 -36.26 28.30
CA PHE A 459 22.51 -37.24 28.39
C PHE A 459 22.11 -38.68 28.01
N GLY A 460 20.82 -38.94 27.79
CA GLY A 460 20.32 -40.26 27.39
C GLY A 460 20.35 -41.32 28.50
N ASN A 461 20.49 -40.91 29.76
CA ASN A 461 20.51 -41.80 30.92
C ASN A 461 19.77 -41.17 32.12
N ILE A 462 19.47 -42.00 33.12
CA ILE A 462 18.85 -41.54 34.38
C ILE A 462 19.97 -41.11 35.34
N PRO A 463 19.89 -39.91 35.96
CA PRO A 463 20.86 -39.46 36.94
C PRO A 463 20.83 -40.31 38.22
N SER A 464 21.98 -40.49 38.83
CA SER A 464 22.08 -41.01 40.20
C SER A 464 21.50 -40.01 41.21
N GLU A 465 21.10 -40.48 42.40
CA GLU A 465 20.63 -39.63 43.50
C GLU A 465 21.61 -38.51 43.84
N THR A 466 22.91 -38.78 43.78
CA THR A 466 23.96 -37.78 44.04
C THR A 466 24.07 -36.72 42.95
N GLU A 467 23.72 -37.05 41.71
CA GLU A 467 23.75 -36.12 40.58
C GLU A 467 22.53 -35.19 40.57
N LYS A 468 21.34 -35.72 40.89
CA LYS A 468 20.10 -34.91 40.90
C LYS A 468 19.85 -34.15 42.20
N SER A 469 20.36 -34.64 43.33
CA SER A 469 20.10 -34.04 44.66
C SER A 469 20.43 -32.53 44.76
N PRO A 470 21.53 -32.00 44.18
CA PRO A 470 21.80 -30.56 44.25
C PRO A 470 20.74 -29.71 43.56
N TYR A 471 20.26 -30.13 42.39
CA TYR A 471 19.24 -29.41 41.64
C TYR A 471 17.87 -29.48 42.31
N ILE A 472 17.52 -30.65 42.87
CA ILE A 472 16.29 -30.82 43.65
C ILE A 472 16.28 -29.88 44.85
N GLN A 473 17.38 -29.80 45.60
CA GLN A 473 17.48 -28.92 46.77
C GLN A 473 17.31 -27.45 46.41
N LEU A 474 17.90 -26.99 45.29
CA LEU A 474 17.78 -25.60 44.85
C LEU A 474 16.34 -25.21 44.49
N VAL A 475 15.60 -26.12 43.86
CA VAL A 475 14.21 -25.87 43.47
C VAL A 475 13.28 -25.97 44.67
N ASP A 476 13.44 -27.00 45.51
CA ASP A 476 12.61 -27.21 46.70
C ASP A 476 12.82 -26.12 47.78
N SER A 477 14.02 -25.52 47.85
CA SER A 477 14.30 -24.38 48.74
C SER A 477 13.78 -23.04 48.19
N GLY A 478 13.36 -22.99 46.94
CA GLY A 478 12.96 -21.76 46.23
C GLY A 478 14.13 -20.87 45.81
N GLU A 479 15.37 -21.35 45.89
CA GLU A 479 16.56 -20.64 45.38
C GLU A 479 16.62 -20.64 43.84
N MET A 480 15.91 -21.57 43.20
CA MET A 480 15.78 -21.70 41.76
C MET A 480 14.33 -22.03 41.39
N SER A 481 13.77 -21.39 40.37
CA SER A 481 12.46 -21.75 39.84
C SER A 481 12.54 -22.97 38.92
N ALA A 482 11.41 -23.62 38.66
CA ALA A 482 11.33 -24.67 37.64
C ALA A 482 11.72 -24.14 36.25
N GLY A 483 11.31 -22.92 35.91
CA GLY A 483 11.71 -22.25 34.67
C GLY A 483 13.23 -22.06 34.56
N THR A 484 13.88 -21.61 35.63
CA THR A 484 15.34 -21.47 35.68
C THR A 484 16.06 -22.82 35.54
N LEU A 485 15.51 -23.88 36.14
CA LEU A 485 16.01 -25.24 35.96
C LEU A 485 15.90 -25.70 34.49
N ALA A 486 14.79 -25.39 33.82
CA ALA A 486 14.63 -25.67 32.39
C ALA A 486 15.64 -24.91 31.54
N ILE A 487 15.85 -23.62 31.81
CA ILE A 487 16.88 -22.80 31.13
C ILE A 487 18.27 -23.41 31.32
N LEU A 488 18.62 -23.83 32.55
CA LEU A 488 19.92 -24.42 32.82
C LEU A 488 20.19 -25.67 31.96
N ALA A 489 19.16 -26.49 31.74
CA ALA A 489 19.24 -27.63 30.83
C ALA A 489 19.28 -27.19 29.36
N ALA A 490 18.44 -26.21 29.00
CA ALA A 490 18.27 -25.68 27.65
C ALA A 490 19.56 -25.04 27.09
N ASP A 491 20.27 -24.24 27.91
CA ASP A 491 21.50 -23.54 27.54
C ASP A 491 22.77 -24.40 27.69
N SER A 492 22.62 -25.67 28.07
CA SER A 492 23.76 -26.57 28.18
C SER A 492 24.39 -26.85 26.80
N SER A 493 25.72 -27.00 26.77
CA SER A 493 26.43 -27.39 25.55
C SER A 493 26.01 -28.77 25.03
N ALA A 494 25.57 -29.66 25.92
CA ALA A 494 24.99 -30.94 25.56
C ALA A 494 23.71 -30.75 24.73
N ASN A 495 22.78 -29.92 25.21
CA ASN A 495 21.55 -29.66 24.48
C ASN A 495 21.80 -28.95 23.15
N ALA A 496 22.68 -27.94 23.12
CA ALA A 496 23.07 -27.24 21.89
C ALA A 496 23.61 -28.21 20.82
N GLY A 497 24.40 -29.20 21.23
CA GLY A 497 24.86 -30.29 20.36
C GLY A 497 23.73 -31.22 19.93
N ASN A 498 22.86 -31.63 20.86
CA ASN A 498 21.76 -32.55 20.60
C ASN A 498 20.75 -32.00 19.58
N ILE A 499 20.43 -30.71 19.64
CA ILE A 499 19.50 -30.06 18.71
C ILE A 499 20.18 -29.53 17.44
N ASN A 500 21.51 -29.67 17.33
CA ASN A 500 22.30 -29.08 16.25
C ASN A 500 22.02 -27.57 16.08
N LEU A 501 22.14 -26.80 17.16
CA LEU A 501 21.78 -25.37 17.18
C LEU A 501 22.54 -24.58 16.11
N THR A 502 23.82 -24.89 15.88
CA THR A 502 24.61 -24.27 14.81
C THR A 502 24.04 -24.52 13.41
N GLY A 503 23.45 -25.70 13.18
CA GLY A 503 22.74 -25.99 11.92
C GLY A 503 21.45 -25.18 11.80
N LEU A 504 20.67 -25.07 12.87
CA LEU A 504 19.44 -24.26 12.90
C LEU A 504 19.73 -22.79 12.62
N MET A 505 20.85 -22.24 13.11
CA MET A 505 21.28 -20.87 12.80
C MET A 505 21.56 -20.63 11.31
N GLN A 506 21.75 -21.69 10.51
CA GLN A 506 21.93 -21.56 9.06
C GLN A 506 20.61 -21.68 8.29
N THR A 507 19.64 -22.43 8.83
CA THR A 507 18.43 -22.82 8.10
C THR A 507 17.14 -22.21 8.63
N GLY A 508 17.19 -21.59 9.81
CA GLY A 508 16.00 -21.31 10.61
C GLY A 508 15.42 -22.59 11.24
N ILE A 509 14.41 -22.41 12.10
CA ILE A 509 13.56 -23.49 12.62
C ILE A 509 12.15 -23.38 12.03
N ALA A 510 11.60 -24.51 11.60
CA ALA A 510 10.34 -24.57 10.88
C ALA A 510 9.14 -24.67 11.82
N PHE A 511 8.08 -23.91 11.55
CA PHE A 511 6.83 -23.93 12.31
C PHE A 511 5.60 -23.78 11.39
N VAL A 512 4.40 -24.03 11.95
CA VAL A 512 3.10 -23.87 11.30
C VAL A 512 2.10 -23.17 12.21
#